data_AF-A0A1H9BCU3-F1
#
_entry.id   AF-A0A1H9BCU3-F1
#
_cell.length_a   1.000
_cell.length_b   1.000
_cell.length_c   1.000
_cell.angle_alpha   90.00
_cell.angle_beta   90.00
_cell.angle_gamma   90.00
#
_symmetry.space_group_name_H-M   'P 1'
#
loop_
_entity.id
_entity.type
_entity.pdbx_description
1 polymer ?
#
loop_
_entity_poly.entity_id
_entity_poly.type
_entity_poly.pdbx_seq_one_letter_code
_entity_poly.pdbx_strand_id
1 'polypeptide(L)'
;MKRYNSIGELFKDYRMYYDISQLKLASNLNIDLRTLQRWENNETLIKSENEESIVLETLMPYQLIHNLNADIPIPTYYDFKINKYALSEQNNPLPKLSWYKDQIQITTDNLRTIDFDYDFKHIEKFIDAQKRDASYVNANLIKEAIKLLPEINLVIVGKAGYYAGHCIVLPLKETTYLKLKHREITNKDLKAEDLVDYKREEQPIFYRYDITGDCNETIFYIMAEFFRFFMRFKNKTYRFAGYTERDDNYNLNLQIGLKVVWEDKALQKKLNLDFPPRFLEGDFNPFFADF
;
A
#
# COMPACT_ATOMS: atom_id res chain seq x y z
N MET A 1 -4.79 14.08 5.31
CA MET A 1 -4.77 14.50 3.89
C MET A 1 -4.93 16.00 3.76
N LYS A 2 -4.02 16.65 3.02
CA LYS A 2 -4.11 18.08 2.65
C LYS A 2 -4.87 18.22 1.33
N ARG A 3 -5.71 19.26 1.19
CA ARG A 3 -6.35 19.59 -0.10
C ARG A 3 -5.39 20.42 -0.95
N TYR A 4 -5.14 19.97 -2.18
CA TYR A 4 -4.34 20.70 -3.16
C TYR A 4 -5.26 21.33 -4.20
N ASN A 5 -4.97 22.58 -4.56
CA ASN A 5 -5.75 23.30 -5.58
C ASN A 5 -4.99 23.43 -6.91
N SER A 6 -3.71 23.11 -6.93
CA SER A 6 -2.91 23.13 -8.16
C SER A 6 -1.74 22.15 -8.08
N ILE A 7 -1.20 21.80 -9.26
CA ILE A 7 -0.04 20.90 -9.34
C ILE A 7 1.22 21.53 -8.75
N GLY A 8 1.38 22.85 -8.89
CA GLY A 8 2.54 23.55 -8.36
C GLY A 8 2.60 23.55 -6.83
N GLU A 9 1.46 23.59 -6.15
CA GLU A 9 1.38 23.41 -4.68
C GLU A 9 1.84 22.00 -4.28
N LEU A 10 1.38 20.97 -5.01
CA LEU A 10 1.75 19.58 -4.75
C LEU A 10 3.27 19.36 -4.90
N PHE A 11 3.90 19.91 -5.93
CA PHE A 11 5.34 19.75 -6.14
C PHE A 11 6.19 20.46 -5.08
N LYS A 12 5.79 21.66 -4.65
CA LYS A 12 6.47 22.36 -3.56
C LYS A 12 6.43 21.53 -2.26
N ASP A 13 5.26 21.00 -1.93
CA ASP A 13 5.09 20.18 -0.74
C ASP A 13 5.79 18.82 -0.85
N TYR A 14 5.78 18.19 -2.04
CA TYR A 14 6.54 16.97 -2.31
C TYR A 14 8.03 17.19 -2.02
N ARG A 15 8.60 18.28 -2.54
CA ARG A 15 10.01 18.61 -2.29
C ARG A 15 10.31 18.86 -0.81
N MET A 16 9.42 19.57 -0.12
CA MET A 16 9.57 19.82 1.31
C MET A 16 9.46 18.54 2.13
N TYR A 17 8.54 17.64 1.77
CA TYR A 17 8.32 16.38 2.48
C TYR A 17 9.52 15.42 2.34
N TYR A 18 10.12 15.34 1.15
CA TYR A 18 11.27 14.47 0.86
C TYR A 18 12.65 15.17 1.01
N ASP A 19 12.68 16.43 1.45
CA ASP A 19 13.90 17.24 1.59
C ASP A 19 14.78 17.26 0.32
N ILE A 20 14.14 17.48 -0.84
CA ILE A 20 14.85 17.55 -2.14
C ILE A 20 14.82 18.96 -2.74
N SER A 21 15.93 19.34 -3.38
CA SER A 21 16.02 20.61 -4.09
C SER A 21 15.24 20.59 -5.40
N GLN A 22 14.88 21.78 -5.90
CA GLN A 22 14.24 21.92 -7.21
C GLN A 22 15.13 21.36 -8.34
N LEU A 23 16.44 21.61 -8.28
CA LEU A 23 17.40 21.05 -9.23
C LEU A 23 17.42 19.51 -9.20
N LYS A 24 17.35 18.91 -8.00
CA LYS A 24 17.33 17.46 -7.85
C LYS A 24 16.06 16.85 -8.44
N LEU A 25 14.89 17.44 -8.16
CA LEU A 25 13.63 16.97 -8.74
C LEU A 25 13.61 17.10 -10.27
N ALA A 26 14.07 18.23 -10.82
CA ALA A 26 14.17 18.42 -12.27
C ALA A 26 15.08 17.37 -12.93
N SER A 27 16.23 17.09 -12.31
CA SER A 27 17.16 16.05 -12.77
C SER A 27 16.54 14.65 -12.72
N ASN A 28 15.79 14.33 -11.67
CA ASN A 28 15.12 13.03 -11.54
C ASN A 28 14.02 12.84 -12.59
N LEU A 29 13.31 13.91 -12.95
CA LEU A 29 12.29 13.91 -14.00
C LEU A 29 12.86 14.06 -15.41
N ASN A 30 14.18 14.20 -15.55
CA ASN A 30 14.87 14.45 -16.83
C ASN A 30 14.32 15.68 -17.59
N ILE A 31 14.08 16.78 -16.87
CA ILE A 31 13.64 18.07 -17.42
C ILE A 31 14.60 19.18 -16.99
N ASP A 32 14.55 20.32 -17.68
CA ASP A 32 15.31 21.49 -17.25
C ASP A 32 14.67 22.17 -16.02
N LEU A 33 15.51 22.86 -15.24
CA LEU A 33 15.08 23.55 -14.02
C LEU A 33 13.98 24.58 -14.27
N ARG A 34 14.00 25.26 -15.42
CA ARG A 34 13.03 26.32 -15.74
C ARG A 34 11.66 25.71 -16.04
N THR A 35 11.60 24.53 -16.64
CA THR A 35 10.36 23.78 -16.82
C THR A 35 9.73 23.42 -15.48
N LEU A 36 10.50 22.90 -14.52
CA LEU A 36 9.98 22.63 -13.18
C LEU A 36 9.51 23.90 -12.46
N GLN A 37 10.25 25.01 -12.58
CA GLN A 37 9.85 26.31 -12.01
C GLN A 37 8.50 26.78 -12.54
N ARG A 38 8.27 26.64 -13.84
CA ARG A 38 6.98 26.97 -14.48
C ARG A 38 5.85 26.11 -13.93
N TRP A 39 6.06 24.81 -13.76
CA TRP A 39 5.06 23.92 -13.16
C TRP A 39 4.75 24.30 -11.70
N GLU A 40 5.78 24.58 -10.90
CA GLU A 40 5.64 25.01 -9.50
C GLU A 40 4.91 26.35 -9.34
N ASN A 41 4.97 27.20 -10.36
CA ASN A 41 4.26 28.48 -10.42
C ASN A 41 2.92 28.41 -11.15
N ASN A 42 2.53 27.23 -11.66
CA ASN A 42 1.35 27.01 -12.49
C ASN A 42 1.34 27.87 -13.78
N GLU A 43 2.51 28.17 -14.35
CA GLU A 43 2.66 28.97 -15.58
C GLU A 43 2.37 28.17 -16.85
N THR A 44 2.57 26.86 -16.82
CA THR A 44 2.38 25.96 -17.96
C THR A 44 1.85 24.61 -17.50
N LEU A 45 1.00 24.00 -18.32
CA LEU A 45 0.56 22.61 -18.11
C LEU A 45 1.69 21.61 -18.40
N ILE A 46 1.58 20.47 -17.75
CA ILE A 46 2.43 19.30 -17.95
C ILE A 46 1.87 18.50 -19.12
N LYS A 47 2.72 18.15 -20.09
CA LYS A 47 2.33 17.27 -21.19
C LYS A 47 2.19 15.82 -20.71
N SER A 48 1.35 15.03 -21.37
CA SER A 48 1.09 13.62 -21.01
C SER A 48 2.36 12.77 -20.89
N GLU A 49 3.34 12.94 -21.79
CA GLU A 49 4.65 12.27 -21.72
C GLU A 49 5.42 12.53 -20.40
N ASN A 50 5.22 13.71 -19.81
CA ASN A 50 5.83 14.10 -18.56
C ASN A 50 5.01 13.65 -17.35
N GLU A 51 3.68 13.56 -17.46
CA GLU A 51 2.82 13.01 -16.39
C GLU A 51 3.24 11.59 -16.04
N GLU A 52 3.50 10.75 -17.04
CA GLU A 52 4.00 9.39 -16.84
C GLU A 52 5.34 9.40 -16.09
N SER A 53 6.28 10.22 -16.54
CA SER A 53 7.60 10.35 -15.90
C SER A 53 7.48 10.78 -14.43
N ILE A 54 6.53 11.67 -14.11
CA ILE A 54 6.23 12.09 -12.74
C ILE A 54 5.68 10.93 -11.92
N VAL A 55 4.69 10.19 -12.43
CA VAL A 55 4.09 9.05 -11.72
C VAL A 55 5.15 7.99 -11.44
N LEU A 56 5.96 7.65 -12.43
CA LEU A 56 7.03 6.66 -12.29
C LEU A 56 8.10 7.11 -11.30
N GLU A 57 8.46 8.40 -11.32
CA GLU A 57 9.52 8.90 -10.47
C GLU A 57 9.08 9.09 -9.02
N THR A 58 7.87 9.62 -8.83
CA THR A 58 7.39 10.07 -7.51
C THR A 58 6.46 9.07 -6.83
N LEU A 59 5.94 8.07 -7.56
CA LEU A 59 4.86 7.17 -7.15
C LEU A 59 3.55 7.89 -6.78
N MET A 60 3.43 9.17 -7.12
CA MET A 60 2.17 9.90 -6.94
C MET A 60 1.11 9.31 -7.86
N PRO A 61 -0.15 9.19 -7.40
CA PRO A 61 -1.21 8.60 -8.20
C PRO A 61 -1.46 9.37 -9.49
N TYR A 62 -1.58 8.69 -10.62
CA TYR A 62 -1.81 9.35 -11.93
C TYR A 62 -3.03 10.30 -11.88
N GLN A 63 -4.13 9.85 -11.28
CA GLN A 63 -5.35 10.65 -11.19
C GLN A 63 -5.15 11.95 -10.40
N LEU A 64 -4.28 11.95 -9.38
CA LEU A 64 -3.93 13.15 -8.62
C LEU A 64 -3.21 14.16 -9.51
N ILE A 65 -2.19 13.70 -10.25
CA ILE A 65 -1.41 14.54 -11.16
C ILE A 65 -2.32 15.11 -12.25
N HIS A 66 -3.09 14.24 -12.89
CA HIS A 66 -3.98 14.60 -13.98
C HIS A 66 -5.04 15.64 -13.56
N ASN A 67 -5.69 15.43 -12.40
CA ASN A 67 -6.69 16.36 -11.87
C ASN A 67 -6.12 17.76 -11.61
N LEU A 68 -4.92 17.83 -11.04
CA LEU A 68 -4.28 19.09 -10.66
C LEU A 68 -3.60 19.79 -11.85
N ASN A 69 -3.38 19.07 -12.95
CA ASN A 69 -2.77 19.55 -14.18
C ASN A 69 -3.80 19.93 -15.28
N ALA A 70 -5.10 19.88 -15.00
CA ALA A 70 -6.12 20.34 -15.94
C ALA A 70 -6.11 21.87 -16.10
N ASP A 71 -6.59 22.38 -17.26
CA ASP A 71 -6.77 23.82 -17.52
C ASP A 71 -7.52 24.53 -16.39
N ILE A 72 -8.54 23.84 -15.86
CA ILE A 72 -9.22 24.19 -14.62
C ILE A 72 -8.95 23.03 -13.66
N PRO A 73 -8.00 23.19 -12.70
CA PRO A 73 -7.64 22.13 -11.77
C PRO A 73 -8.85 21.63 -10.98
N ILE A 74 -8.92 20.31 -10.81
CA ILE A 74 -9.90 19.65 -9.93
C ILE A 74 -9.23 19.48 -8.56
N PRO A 75 -9.62 20.24 -7.53
CA PRO A 75 -8.98 20.15 -6.22
C PRO A 75 -9.06 18.74 -5.66
N THR A 76 -7.92 18.21 -5.23
CA THR A 76 -7.80 16.80 -4.81
C THR A 76 -7.07 16.75 -3.46
N TYR A 77 -7.55 15.90 -2.55
CA TYR A 77 -6.89 15.65 -1.27
C TYR A 77 -5.78 14.64 -1.47
N TYR A 78 -4.63 14.86 -0.83
CA TYR A 78 -3.51 13.94 -0.89
C TYR A 78 -2.72 13.89 0.42
N ASP A 79 -2.09 12.75 0.66
CA ASP A 79 -1.29 12.48 1.85
C ASP A 79 -0.05 11.67 1.48
N PHE A 80 1.12 12.31 1.55
CA PHE A 80 2.41 11.69 1.22
C PHE A 80 2.77 10.54 2.16
N LYS A 81 2.34 10.59 3.43
CA LYS A 81 2.69 9.57 4.43
C LYS A 81 2.11 8.22 4.04
N ILE A 82 0.88 8.22 3.56
CA ILE A 82 0.16 7.00 3.20
C ILE A 82 0.05 6.77 1.69
N ASN A 83 0.62 7.68 0.87
CA ASN A 83 0.58 7.71 -0.59
C ASN A 83 -0.82 7.56 -1.16
N LYS A 84 -1.77 8.36 -0.66
CA LYS A 84 -3.19 8.19 -0.94
C LYS A 84 -3.90 9.49 -1.26
N TYR A 85 -4.73 9.48 -2.29
CA TYR A 85 -5.57 10.61 -2.69
C TYR A 85 -7.05 10.35 -2.42
N ALA A 86 -7.82 11.44 -2.35
CA ALA A 86 -9.27 11.43 -2.31
C ALA A 86 -9.86 12.62 -3.08
N LEU A 87 -10.96 12.39 -3.80
CA LEU A 87 -11.65 13.42 -4.56
C LEU A 87 -12.60 14.28 -3.71
N SER A 88 -12.88 13.85 -2.48
CA SER A 88 -13.73 14.56 -1.54
C SER A 88 -13.27 14.31 -0.11
N GLU A 89 -13.54 15.26 0.79
CA GLU A 89 -13.17 15.15 2.21
C GLU A 89 -13.81 13.94 2.89
N GLN A 90 -15.03 13.60 2.49
CA GLN A 90 -15.76 12.42 2.99
C GLN A 90 -15.02 11.11 2.70
N ASN A 91 -14.21 11.08 1.64
CA ASN A 91 -13.41 9.93 1.22
C ASN A 91 -11.98 9.94 1.77
N ASN A 92 -11.63 10.87 2.65
CA ASN A 92 -10.33 10.86 3.35
C ASN A 92 -10.17 9.65 4.30
N PRO A 93 -11.12 9.34 5.21
CA PRO A 93 -11.00 8.18 6.09
C PRO A 93 -11.16 6.86 5.30
N LEU A 94 -10.59 5.77 5.82
CA LEU A 94 -10.80 4.44 5.23
C LEU A 94 -12.29 4.05 5.21
N PRO A 95 -12.71 3.20 4.25
CA PRO A 95 -14.06 2.66 4.21
C PRO A 95 -14.43 1.97 5.52
N LYS A 96 -15.68 2.14 5.95
CA LYS A 96 -16.22 1.39 7.10
C LYS A 96 -16.32 -0.09 6.76
N LEU A 97 -16.16 -0.96 7.77
CA LEU A 97 -16.28 -2.41 7.57
C LEU A 97 -17.62 -2.86 7.01
N SER A 98 -18.71 -2.17 7.35
CA SER A 98 -20.03 -2.48 6.82
C SER A 98 -20.06 -2.39 5.30
N TRP A 99 -19.31 -1.46 4.68
CA TRP A 99 -19.25 -1.34 3.22
C TRP A 99 -18.65 -2.58 2.58
N TYR A 100 -17.62 -3.17 3.20
CA TYR A 100 -17.10 -4.45 2.73
C TYR A 100 -18.16 -5.53 2.84
N LYS A 101 -18.93 -5.59 3.94
CA LYS A 101 -20.02 -6.57 4.07
C LYS A 101 -21.06 -6.44 2.97
N ASP A 102 -21.50 -5.21 2.71
CA ASP A 102 -22.56 -4.93 1.74
C ASP A 102 -22.13 -5.13 0.28
N GLN A 103 -20.84 -4.92 0.00
CA GLN A 103 -20.32 -4.79 -1.37
C GLN A 103 -19.19 -5.78 -1.70
N ILE A 104 -18.96 -6.80 -0.87
CA ILE A 104 -17.86 -7.78 -1.07
C ILE A 104 -17.92 -8.50 -2.41
N GLN A 105 -19.05 -8.53 -3.11
CA GLN A 105 -19.19 -9.19 -4.40
C GLN A 105 -18.84 -8.29 -5.58
N ILE A 106 -18.62 -6.98 -5.36
CA ILE A 106 -18.17 -6.08 -6.41
C ILE A 106 -16.72 -6.42 -6.76
N THR A 107 -16.45 -6.59 -8.06
CA THR A 107 -15.15 -6.91 -8.62
C THR A 107 -14.70 -5.83 -9.60
N THR A 108 -13.45 -5.92 -10.02
CA THR A 108 -12.86 -5.07 -11.06
C THR A 108 -11.92 -5.90 -11.91
N ASP A 109 -11.86 -5.62 -13.20
CA ASP A 109 -10.92 -6.26 -14.13
C ASP A 109 -9.50 -5.70 -13.99
N ASN A 110 -9.34 -4.59 -13.26
CA ASN A 110 -8.05 -3.95 -13.03
C ASN A 110 -7.22 -4.61 -11.91
N LEU A 111 -7.79 -5.58 -11.20
CA LEU A 111 -7.12 -6.33 -10.13
C LEU A 111 -6.71 -7.69 -10.68
N ARG A 112 -5.43 -8.02 -10.59
CA ARG A 112 -4.88 -9.28 -11.10
C ARG A 112 -3.75 -9.78 -10.22
N THR A 113 -3.37 -11.05 -10.37
CA THR A 113 -2.13 -11.58 -9.79
C THR A 113 -0.94 -10.75 -10.27
N ILE A 114 0.03 -10.56 -9.38
CA ILE A 114 1.28 -9.86 -9.67
C ILE A 114 2.03 -10.60 -10.78
N ASP A 115 2.37 -9.89 -11.84
CA ASP A 115 3.37 -10.30 -12.81
C ASP A 115 4.72 -9.81 -12.31
N PHE A 116 5.55 -10.74 -11.82
CA PHE A 116 6.81 -10.39 -11.17
C PHE A 116 7.73 -9.56 -12.08
N ASP A 117 7.87 -9.93 -13.35
CA ASP A 117 8.85 -9.30 -14.23
C ASP A 117 8.40 -7.89 -14.65
N TYR A 118 7.09 -7.64 -14.65
CA TYR A 118 6.52 -6.34 -15.01
C TYR A 118 6.30 -5.41 -13.78
N ASP A 119 5.72 -5.93 -12.70
CA ASP A 119 5.22 -5.14 -11.58
C ASP A 119 6.25 -4.90 -10.46
N PHE A 120 7.25 -5.79 -10.31
CA PHE A 120 8.14 -5.78 -9.14
C PHE A 120 8.87 -4.45 -8.95
N LYS A 121 9.29 -3.78 -10.03
CA LYS A 121 9.94 -2.46 -9.97
C LYS A 121 9.08 -1.40 -9.27
N HIS A 122 7.76 -1.46 -9.42
CA HIS A 122 6.83 -0.52 -8.78
C HIS A 122 6.61 -0.87 -7.31
N ILE A 123 6.50 -2.16 -7.03
CA ILE A 123 6.35 -2.70 -5.68
C ILE A 123 7.59 -2.38 -4.83
N GLU A 124 8.78 -2.67 -5.36
CA GLU A 124 10.06 -2.39 -4.70
C GLU A 124 10.19 -0.91 -4.38
N LYS A 125 10.02 -0.05 -5.39
CA LYS A 125 10.07 1.40 -5.20
C LYS A 125 9.06 1.91 -4.17
N PHE A 126 7.83 1.35 -4.16
CA PHE A 126 6.80 1.72 -3.20
C PHE A 126 7.18 1.34 -1.77
N ILE A 127 7.62 0.10 -1.57
CA ILE A 127 7.98 -0.41 -0.26
C ILE A 127 9.20 0.34 0.28
N ASP A 128 10.20 0.63 -0.57
CA ASP A 128 11.38 1.42 -0.21
C ASP A 128 11.02 2.86 0.19
N ALA A 129 10.07 3.48 -0.52
CA ALA A 129 9.60 4.84 -0.20
C ALA A 129 8.81 4.91 1.11
N GLN A 130 8.09 3.84 1.49
CA GLN A 130 7.29 3.77 2.71
C GLN A 130 8.11 3.33 3.93
N LYS A 131 8.97 2.31 3.77
CA LYS A 131 9.74 1.72 4.86
C LYS A 131 11.07 2.48 4.95
N ARG A 132 11.10 3.45 5.87
CA ARG A 132 12.26 4.33 6.16
C ARG A 132 13.54 3.60 6.55
N ASP A 133 13.41 2.33 6.86
CA ASP A 133 14.45 1.48 7.39
C ASP A 133 15.10 0.71 6.23
N ALA A 134 15.68 1.39 5.22
CA ALA A 134 16.43 0.84 4.07
C ALA A 134 16.32 -0.69 3.87
N SER A 135 15.12 -1.19 3.62
CA SER A 135 14.85 -2.63 3.62
C SER A 135 14.94 -3.12 2.20
N TYR A 136 16.03 -3.81 1.86
CA TYR A 136 16.08 -4.62 0.64
C TYR A 136 14.81 -5.46 0.52
N VAL A 137 13.96 -5.13 -0.46
CA VAL A 137 12.80 -5.96 -0.81
C VAL A 137 13.36 -7.23 -1.44
N ASN A 138 13.21 -8.36 -0.74
CA ASN A 138 13.76 -9.61 -1.21
C ASN A 138 12.97 -10.12 -2.42
N ALA A 139 13.49 -9.85 -3.62
CA ALA A 139 12.93 -10.28 -4.90
C ALA A 139 12.55 -11.77 -4.92
N ASN A 140 13.42 -12.65 -4.42
CA ASN A 140 13.16 -14.10 -4.41
C ASN A 140 12.02 -14.48 -3.46
N LEU A 141 11.92 -13.81 -2.30
CA LEU A 141 10.81 -14.00 -1.36
C LEU A 141 9.47 -13.63 -2.02
N ILE A 142 9.41 -12.46 -2.66
CA ILE A 142 8.18 -11.99 -3.32
C ILE A 142 7.81 -12.91 -4.49
N LYS A 143 8.79 -13.29 -5.33
CA LYS A 143 8.58 -14.21 -6.45
C LYS A 143 8.02 -15.55 -6.00
N GLU A 144 8.54 -16.09 -4.90
CA GLU A 144 8.08 -17.38 -4.37
C GLU A 144 6.70 -17.28 -3.70
N ALA A 145 6.40 -16.17 -3.01
CA ALA A 145 5.07 -15.92 -2.45
C ALA A 145 3.98 -15.84 -3.53
N ILE A 146 4.26 -15.19 -4.66
CA ILE A 146 3.34 -15.12 -5.82
C ILE A 146 3.03 -16.52 -6.35
N LYS A 147 4.04 -17.40 -6.45
CA LYS A 147 3.81 -18.78 -6.92
C LYS A 147 2.99 -19.62 -5.94
N LEU A 148 3.29 -19.49 -4.65
CA LEU A 148 2.64 -20.29 -3.60
C LEU A 148 1.21 -19.83 -3.32
N LEU A 149 0.93 -18.52 -3.48
CA LEU A 149 -0.33 -17.90 -3.11
C LEU A 149 -0.75 -16.81 -4.12
N PRO A 150 -0.96 -17.16 -5.41
CA PRO A 150 -1.28 -16.19 -6.47
C PRO A 150 -2.64 -15.50 -6.28
N GLU A 151 -3.54 -16.09 -5.48
CA GLU A 151 -4.91 -15.62 -5.29
C GLU A 151 -5.01 -14.31 -4.49
N ILE A 152 -4.02 -14.03 -3.64
CA ILE A 152 -3.97 -12.82 -2.80
C ILE A 152 -2.59 -12.14 -2.81
N ASN A 153 -1.74 -12.52 -3.76
CA ASN A 153 -0.57 -11.73 -4.17
C ASN A 153 -0.93 -10.98 -5.46
N LEU A 154 -1.51 -9.79 -5.29
CA LEU A 154 -2.25 -9.05 -6.31
C LEU A 154 -1.67 -7.67 -6.56
N VAL A 155 -1.85 -7.15 -7.77
CA VAL A 155 -1.63 -5.75 -8.14
C VAL A 155 -2.93 -5.17 -8.67
N ILE A 156 -3.17 -3.89 -8.39
CA ILE A 156 -4.26 -3.14 -9.01
C ILE A 156 -3.70 -1.98 -9.82
N VAL A 157 -4.28 -1.76 -11.00
CA VAL A 157 -3.99 -0.60 -11.84
C VAL A 157 -5.15 0.38 -11.86
N GLY A 158 -4.85 1.66 -11.98
CA GLY A 158 -5.85 2.71 -12.19
C GLY A 158 -6.47 2.60 -13.58
N LYS A 159 -7.52 3.39 -13.83
CA LYS A 159 -8.21 3.43 -15.14
C LYS A 159 -7.29 3.78 -16.32
N ALA A 160 -6.24 4.54 -16.05
CA ALA A 160 -5.22 4.90 -17.02
C ALA A 160 -4.12 3.83 -17.21
N GLY A 161 -4.22 2.68 -16.54
CA GLY A 161 -3.27 1.57 -16.65
C GLY A 161 -2.03 1.68 -15.75
N TYR A 162 -1.88 2.77 -14.99
CA TYR A 162 -0.76 2.93 -14.05
C TYR A 162 -0.98 2.15 -12.75
N TYR A 163 0.13 1.72 -12.14
CA TYR A 163 0.13 1.08 -10.83
C TYR A 163 -0.62 1.93 -9.79
N ALA A 164 -1.57 1.30 -9.07
CA ALA A 164 -2.43 1.95 -8.08
C ALA A 164 -2.40 1.26 -6.71
N GLY A 165 -1.74 0.10 -6.57
CA GLY A 165 -1.60 -0.59 -5.29
C GLY A 165 -1.29 -2.07 -5.44
N HIS A 166 -1.12 -2.75 -4.32
CA HIS A 166 -0.87 -4.19 -4.28
C HIS A 166 -1.30 -4.84 -2.96
N CYS A 167 -1.33 -6.17 -2.99
CA CYS A 167 -1.46 -7.05 -1.83
C CYS A 167 -0.34 -8.08 -1.88
N ILE A 168 0.45 -8.19 -0.83
CA ILE A 168 1.51 -9.19 -0.68
C ILE A 168 1.32 -9.93 0.62
N VAL A 169 1.08 -11.23 0.50
CA VAL A 169 0.85 -12.15 1.62
C VAL A 169 1.78 -13.33 1.50
N LEU A 170 2.50 -13.61 2.58
CA LEU A 170 3.48 -14.69 2.66
C LEU A 170 2.87 -15.88 3.40
N PRO A 171 2.80 -17.08 2.80
CA PRO A 171 2.47 -18.30 3.54
C PRO A 171 3.71 -18.75 4.34
N LEU A 172 3.78 -18.41 5.62
CA LEU A 172 4.98 -18.64 6.44
C LEU A 172 5.00 -20.01 7.12
N LYS A 173 6.21 -20.53 7.35
CA LYS A 173 6.46 -21.55 8.37
C LYS A 173 6.05 -21.04 9.76
N GLU A 174 5.53 -21.95 10.58
CA GLU A 174 5.21 -21.63 11.98
C GLU A 174 6.43 -21.14 12.75
N THR A 175 7.59 -21.78 12.56
CA THR A 175 8.84 -21.38 13.20
C THR A 175 9.25 -19.95 12.86
N THR A 176 9.10 -19.52 11.60
CA THR A 176 9.39 -18.15 11.17
C THR A 176 8.37 -17.15 11.74
N TYR A 177 7.08 -17.50 11.71
CA TYR A 177 6.03 -16.68 12.33
C TYR A 177 6.30 -16.44 13.82
N LEU A 178 6.69 -17.48 14.58
CA LEU A 178 6.99 -17.35 16.01
C LEU A 178 8.19 -16.41 16.26
N LYS A 179 9.22 -16.46 15.42
CA LYS A 179 10.35 -15.52 15.50
C LYS A 179 9.91 -14.07 15.29
N LEU A 180 9.05 -13.81 14.30
CA LEU A 180 8.46 -12.47 14.10
C LEU A 180 7.61 -12.04 15.31
N LYS A 181 6.77 -12.95 15.81
CA LYS A 181 5.92 -12.72 16.98
C LYS A 181 6.74 -12.35 18.23
N HIS A 182 7.88 -12.98 18.44
CA HIS A 182 8.78 -12.73 19.57
C HIS A 182 9.81 -11.62 19.32
N ARG A 183 9.76 -10.95 18.16
CA ARG A 183 10.70 -9.88 17.77
C ARG A 183 12.15 -10.36 17.65
N GLU A 184 12.34 -11.65 17.35
CA GLU A 184 13.66 -12.24 17.09
C GLU A 184 14.15 -11.91 15.68
N ILE A 185 13.21 -11.75 14.74
CA ILE A 185 13.48 -11.33 13.36
C ILE A 185 12.48 -10.25 12.93
N THR A 186 12.77 -9.61 11.81
CA THR A 186 11.96 -8.58 11.15
C THR A 186 11.62 -8.98 9.72
N ASN A 187 10.84 -8.16 9.03
CA ASN A 187 10.54 -8.34 7.60
C ASN A 187 11.79 -8.41 6.70
N LYS A 188 12.93 -7.87 7.15
CA LYS A 188 14.20 -7.87 6.39
C LYS A 188 14.88 -9.24 6.38
N ASP A 189 14.64 -10.02 7.42
CA ASP A 189 15.27 -11.31 7.63
C ASP A 189 14.60 -12.42 6.81
N LEU A 190 13.34 -12.21 6.41
CA LEU A 190 12.55 -13.17 5.64
C LEU A 190 13.19 -13.53 4.29
N LYS A 191 13.21 -14.83 4.00
CA LYS A 191 13.71 -15.44 2.76
C LYS A 191 12.69 -16.40 2.17
N ALA A 192 12.90 -16.81 0.92
CA ALA A 192 11.99 -17.72 0.23
C ALA A 192 11.87 -19.06 0.97
N GLU A 193 12.93 -19.50 1.65
CA GLU A 193 12.96 -20.72 2.45
C GLU A 193 12.10 -20.63 3.71
N ASP A 194 11.63 -19.45 4.12
CA ASP A 194 10.68 -19.27 5.21
C ASP A 194 9.22 -19.55 4.78
N LEU A 195 8.98 -19.71 3.47
CA LEU A 195 7.65 -19.96 2.95
C LEU A 195 7.32 -21.46 2.92
N VAL A 196 6.01 -21.76 2.89
CA VAL A 196 5.46 -23.12 2.76
C VAL A 196 4.32 -23.16 1.76
N ASP A 197 4.06 -24.34 1.20
CA ASP A 197 2.82 -24.63 0.51
C ASP A 197 1.68 -24.71 1.53
N TYR A 198 0.94 -23.60 1.67
CA TYR A 198 -0.13 -23.46 2.66
C TYR A 198 -1.22 -24.53 2.54
N LYS A 199 -1.35 -25.20 1.39
CA LYS A 199 -2.35 -26.25 1.15
C LYS A 199 -2.00 -27.56 1.87
N ARG A 200 -0.75 -27.70 2.33
CA ARG A 200 -0.23 -28.88 3.04
C ARG A 200 -0.18 -28.71 4.55
N GLU A 201 -0.45 -27.50 5.04
CA GLU A 201 -0.42 -27.18 6.46
C GLU A 201 -1.80 -27.43 7.09
N GLU A 202 -1.82 -28.05 8.27
CA GLU A 202 -3.06 -28.22 9.05
C GLU A 202 -3.60 -26.86 9.53
N GLN A 203 -2.68 -25.96 9.92
CA GLN A 203 -2.96 -24.58 10.28
C GLN A 203 -2.06 -23.64 9.46
N PRO A 204 -2.45 -23.27 8.23
CA PRO A 204 -1.66 -22.35 7.43
C PRO A 204 -1.56 -20.97 8.08
N ILE A 205 -0.38 -20.36 7.98
CA ILE A 205 -0.10 -19.02 8.50
C ILE A 205 0.07 -18.05 7.33
N PHE A 206 -0.81 -17.08 7.26
CA PHE A 206 -0.80 -16.03 6.26
C PHE A 206 -0.27 -14.74 6.88
N TYR A 207 0.89 -14.30 6.43
CA TYR A 207 1.54 -13.10 6.92
C TYR A 207 1.40 -11.94 5.94
N ARG A 208 0.75 -10.85 6.38
CA ARG A 208 0.68 -9.59 5.64
C ARG A 208 2.07 -8.95 5.58
N TYR A 209 2.68 -8.96 4.41
CA TYR A 209 3.96 -8.30 4.18
C TYR A 209 3.76 -6.83 3.80
N ASP A 210 2.85 -6.57 2.86
CA ASP A 210 2.44 -5.21 2.48
C ASP A 210 1.07 -5.23 1.79
N ILE A 211 0.22 -4.26 2.09
CA ILE A 211 -1.09 -4.07 1.44
C ILE A 211 -1.35 -2.58 1.36
N THR A 212 -1.61 -2.09 0.15
CA THR A 212 -1.74 -0.67 -0.13
C THR A 212 -2.67 -0.41 -1.32
N GLY A 213 -3.29 0.76 -1.33
CA GLY A 213 -4.04 1.31 -2.44
C GLY A 213 -3.91 2.83 -2.42
N ASP A 214 -3.78 3.42 -3.59
CA ASP A 214 -3.59 4.86 -3.79
C ASP A 214 -4.86 5.70 -3.54
N CYS A 215 -6.03 5.07 -3.40
CA CYS A 215 -7.27 5.69 -2.96
C CYS A 215 -8.17 4.69 -2.25
N ASN A 216 -9.33 5.15 -1.77
CA ASN A 216 -10.32 4.29 -1.10
C ASN A 216 -10.95 3.25 -2.04
N GLU A 217 -11.10 3.58 -3.32
CA GLU A 217 -11.66 2.66 -4.31
C GLU A 217 -10.69 1.51 -4.59
N THR A 218 -9.40 1.80 -4.79
CA THR A 218 -8.40 0.77 -5.11
C THR A 218 -8.13 -0.16 -3.92
N ILE A 219 -8.00 0.39 -2.71
CA ILE A 219 -7.86 -0.45 -1.51
C ILE A 219 -9.13 -1.27 -1.25
N PHE A 220 -10.31 -0.76 -1.59
CA PHE A 220 -11.56 -1.51 -1.46
C PHE A 220 -11.53 -2.79 -2.30
N TYR A 221 -11.18 -2.69 -3.58
CA TYR A 221 -11.13 -3.86 -4.46
C TYR A 221 -10.10 -4.89 -4.00
N ILE A 222 -8.91 -4.44 -3.57
CA ILE A 222 -7.88 -5.31 -3.00
C ILE A 222 -8.41 -6.06 -1.77
N MET A 223 -8.97 -5.31 -0.81
CA MET A 223 -9.46 -5.88 0.44
C MET A 223 -10.68 -6.76 0.24
N ALA A 224 -11.54 -6.47 -0.74
CA ALA A 224 -12.67 -7.31 -1.09
C ALA A 224 -12.21 -8.68 -1.61
N GLU A 225 -11.25 -8.73 -2.54
CA GLU A 225 -10.68 -10.02 -3.00
C GLU A 225 -9.96 -10.77 -1.88
N PHE A 226 -9.19 -10.03 -1.07
CA PHE A 226 -8.54 -10.57 0.12
C PHE A 226 -9.56 -11.25 1.05
N PHE A 227 -10.67 -10.59 1.39
CA PHE A 227 -11.71 -11.17 2.23
C PHE A 227 -12.43 -12.34 1.55
N ARG A 228 -12.72 -12.27 0.25
CA ARG A 228 -13.31 -13.40 -0.51
C ARG A 228 -12.42 -14.64 -0.46
N PHE A 229 -11.10 -14.48 -0.51
CA PHE A 229 -10.17 -15.60 -0.31
C PHE A 229 -10.33 -16.21 1.08
N PHE A 230 -10.29 -15.41 2.14
CA PHE A 230 -10.41 -15.91 3.52
C PHE A 230 -11.80 -16.44 3.88
N MET A 231 -12.87 -16.03 3.18
CA MET A 231 -14.19 -16.66 3.33
C MET A 231 -14.17 -18.15 2.97
N ARG A 232 -13.26 -18.61 2.10
CA ARG A 232 -13.05 -20.04 1.76
C ARG A 232 -12.43 -20.84 2.93
N PHE A 233 -11.94 -20.13 3.94
CA PHE A 233 -11.40 -20.66 5.20
C PHE A 233 -12.37 -20.47 6.37
N LYS A 234 -13.62 -20.03 6.13
CA LYS A 234 -14.65 -19.99 7.18
C LYS A 234 -14.77 -21.38 7.82
N ASN A 235 -14.69 -21.42 9.15
CA ASN A 235 -14.69 -22.65 9.96
C ASN A 235 -13.48 -23.58 9.75
N LYS A 236 -12.41 -23.11 9.08
CA LYS A 236 -11.13 -23.81 9.02
C LYS A 236 -10.12 -23.15 9.97
N THR A 237 -9.20 -23.95 10.47
CA THR A 237 -8.10 -23.45 11.28
C THR A 237 -7.07 -22.78 10.38
N TYR A 238 -6.80 -21.50 10.60
CA TYR A 238 -5.68 -20.78 10.00
C TYR A 238 -5.21 -19.71 10.97
N ARG A 239 -4.10 -19.05 10.66
CA ARG A 239 -3.69 -17.85 11.38
C ARG A 239 -3.33 -16.76 10.39
N PHE A 240 -3.85 -15.57 10.63
CA PHE A 240 -3.39 -14.36 9.99
C PHE A 240 -2.48 -13.59 10.95
N ALA A 241 -1.40 -13.04 10.42
CA ALA A 241 -0.51 -12.16 11.17
C ALA A 241 0.03 -11.04 10.29
N GLY A 242 0.56 -9.99 10.88
CA GLY A 242 1.15 -8.90 10.12
C GLY A 242 1.77 -7.81 10.98
N TYR A 243 2.82 -7.19 10.47
CA TYR A 243 3.39 -5.96 11.03
C TYR A 243 2.91 -4.74 10.23
N THR A 244 2.59 -3.64 10.90
CA THR A 244 2.24 -2.39 10.21
C THR A 244 2.68 -1.16 11.01
N GLU A 245 3.20 -0.16 10.28
CA GLU A 245 3.55 1.18 10.78
C GLU A 245 2.46 2.21 10.47
N ARG A 246 1.41 1.81 9.75
CA ARG A 246 0.38 2.73 9.28
C ARG A 246 -0.61 3.07 10.40
N ASP A 247 -0.92 4.34 10.54
CA ASP A 247 -1.87 4.83 11.55
C ASP A 247 -3.33 4.60 11.14
N ASP A 248 -3.63 4.75 9.84
CA ASP A 248 -4.99 4.79 9.31
C ASP A 248 -5.77 3.49 9.49
N ASN A 249 -5.10 2.35 9.68
CA ASN A 249 -5.73 1.03 9.79
C ASN A 249 -5.81 0.48 11.23
N TYR A 250 -5.42 1.22 12.28
CA TYR A 250 -5.36 0.69 13.66
C TYR A 250 -6.70 0.11 14.11
N ASN A 251 -7.74 0.94 14.12
CA ASN A 251 -9.08 0.53 14.56
C ASN A 251 -9.71 -0.51 13.63
N LEU A 252 -9.42 -0.42 12.33
CA LEU A 252 -9.94 -1.35 11.33
C LEU A 252 -9.46 -2.78 11.61
N ASN A 253 -8.17 -2.96 11.92
CA ASN A 253 -7.59 -4.27 12.23
C ASN A 253 -8.23 -4.91 13.46
N LEU A 254 -8.53 -4.12 14.49
CA LEU A 254 -9.20 -4.63 15.70
C LEU A 254 -10.63 -5.07 15.39
N GLN A 255 -11.35 -4.28 14.60
CA GLN A 255 -12.74 -4.57 14.25
C GLN A 255 -12.90 -5.80 13.33
N ILE A 256 -11.89 -6.16 12.54
CA ILE A 256 -11.90 -7.39 11.72
C ILE A 256 -11.48 -8.65 12.49
N GLY A 257 -11.23 -8.54 13.80
CA GLY A 257 -10.95 -9.68 14.68
C GLY A 257 -9.46 -9.90 15.01
N LEU A 258 -8.56 -9.02 14.57
CA LEU A 258 -7.14 -9.11 14.91
C LEU A 258 -6.86 -8.52 16.30
N LYS A 259 -5.85 -9.07 16.97
CA LYS A 259 -5.39 -8.63 18.28
C LYS A 259 -3.94 -8.17 18.17
N VAL A 260 -3.62 -7.12 18.92
CA VAL A 260 -2.24 -6.63 19.05
C VAL A 260 -1.45 -7.58 19.93
N VAL A 261 -0.33 -8.09 19.41
CA VAL A 261 0.61 -8.94 20.16
C VAL A 261 1.65 -8.07 20.86
N TRP A 262 2.21 -7.11 20.13
CA TRP A 262 3.17 -6.14 20.66
C TRP A 262 3.10 -4.82 19.88
N GLU A 263 3.56 -3.75 20.53
CA GLU A 263 3.62 -2.38 20.00
C GLU A 263 5.02 -1.80 20.21
N ASP A 264 5.50 -1.03 19.24
CA ASP A 264 6.77 -0.31 19.32
C ASP A 264 6.54 1.18 19.64
N LYS A 265 6.35 1.48 20.93
CA LYS A 265 6.16 2.86 21.42
C LYS A 265 7.42 3.70 21.30
N ALA A 266 8.61 3.09 21.22
CA ALA A 266 9.85 3.82 21.01
C ALA A 266 9.92 4.34 19.57
N LEU A 267 9.61 3.48 18.60
CA LEU A 267 9.54 3.83 17.20
C LEU A 267 8.40 4.82 16.92
N GLN A 268 7.25 4.69 17.59
CA GLN A 268 6.16 5.67 17.54
C GLN A 268 6.66 7.10 17.83
N LYS A 269 7.38 7.29 18.94
CA LYS A 269 7.92 8.59 19.35
C LYS A 269 8.97 9.10 18.37
N LYS A 270 9.86 8.21 17.91
CA LYS A 270 10.91 8.55 16.93
C LYS A 270 10.32 9.05 15.61
N LEU A 271 9.20 8.46 15.17
CA LEU A 271 8.57 8.74 13.89
C LEU A 271 7.40 9.74 13.98
N ASN A 272 7.06 10.20 15.18
CA ASN A 272 5.91 11.08 15.44
C ASN A 272 4.61 10.51 14.83
N LEU A 273 4.33 9.24 15.11
CA LEU A 273 3.14 8.52 14.62
C LEU A 273 1.98 8.62 15.62
N ASP A 274 0.75 8.66 15.10
CA ASP A 274 -0.46 8.71 15.94
C ASP A 274 -0.66 7.40 16.70
N PHE A 275 -0.30 6.27 16.08
CA PHE A 275 -0.35 4.95 16.68
C PHE A 275 1.02 4.25 16.61
N PRO A 276 1.32 3.33 17.54
CA PRO A 276 2.57 2.60 17.47
C PRO A 276 2.57 1.62 16.29
N PRO A 277 3.74 1.44 15.65
CA PRO A 277 4.01 0.25 14.86
C PRO A 277 3.74 -1.00 15.68
N ARG A 278 3.13 -2.00 15.06
CA ARG A 278 2.53 -3.11 15.82
C ARG A 278 2.50 -4.40 15.02
N PHE A 279 2.58 -5.49 15.76
CA PHE A 279 2.32 -6.82 15.24
C PHE A 279 0.94 -7.28 15.68
N LEU A 280 0.17 -7.75 14.72
CA LEU A 280 -1.20 -8.19 14.88
C LEU A 280 -1.28 -9.67 14.53
N GLU A 281 -2.16 -10.39 15.22
CA GLU A 281 -2.52 -11.76 14.87
C GLU A 281 -3.99 -12.05 15.11
N GLY A 282 -4.51 -13.08 14.46
CA GLY A 282 -5.86 -13.58 14.68
C GLY A 282 -6.36 -14.39 13.51
N ASP A 283 -7.68 -14.40 13.37
CA ASP A 283 -8.38 -14.89 12.20
C ASP A 283 -9.56 -13.94 11.91
N PHE A 284 -10.19 -14.10 10.76
CA PHE A 284 -11.29 -13.24 10.32
C PHE A 284 -12.66 -13.88 10.60
N ASN A 285 -12.74 -14.99 11.36
CA ASN A 285 -14.01 -15.62 11.68
C ASN A 285 -14.98 -14.66 12.39
N PRO A 286 -14.56 -13.79 13.34
CA PRO A 286 -15.45 -12.80 13.94
C PRO A 286 -16.04 -11.84 12.91
N PHE A 287 -15.25 -11.43 11.91
CA PHE A 287 -15.71 -10.55 10.85
C PHE A 287 -16.73 -11.24 9.92
N PHE A 288 -16.50 -12.54 9.64
CA PHE A 288 -17.35 -13.37 8.78
C PHE A 288 -18.57 -13.97 9.48
N ALA A 289 -18.73 -13.77 10.79
CA ALA A 289 -19.85 -14.31 11.55
C ALA A 289 -21.21 -13.80 11.04
N ASP A 290 -21.25 -12.57 10.54
CA ASP A 290 -22.46 -11.92 10.03
C ASP A 290 -22.65 -12.02 8.50
N PHE A 291 -21.83 -12.83 7.81
CA PHE A 291 -21.95 -13.12 6.37
C PHE A 291 -22.65 -14.45 6.10
#